data_AF-K9W6X3-F1
#
_entry.id   AF-K9W6X3-F1
#
_cell.length_a   1.000
_cell.length_b   1.000
_cell.length_c   1.000
_cell.angle_alpha   90.00
_cell.angle_beta   90.00
_cell.angle_gamma   90.00
#
_symmetry.space_group_name_H-M   'P 1'
#
loop_
_entity.id
_entity.type
_entity.pdbx_description
1 polymer ?
#
loop_
_entity_poly.entity_id
_entity_poly.type
_entity_poly.pdbx_seq_one_letter_code
_entity_poly.pdbx_strand_id
1 'polypeptide(L)'
;MFQVVFNSTNLELILKSKLNRKKFLDYEINDELSTVIEEIEKYGHVGNAKPKKKLKLDVPEMIYEVEGVTFKLIYSILPEKNIVKIYELERKCYLQRTDLNSYLKTDFDYEKTDFNIIQADKPTKIIQTIELIYQGITTSYEIGLQLGHKAVKYKDIARHGQYKLQAARELKLVEKSKINGKNCYVLTEKGVLIAALGVEINSNGKFIKSNINKDISRQYQLMIRAMFDFLPVRFIYKDIILQGKNIEVNTIKNLIDTKFKPNYYSQKPSGTSERRAGCLKSWMVWIAGVSGIPLVHRDRKESQLYIDLFPLK
;
A
#
# COMPACT_ATOMS: atom_id res chain seq x y z
N MET A 1 -9.27 -27.41 -18.90
CA MET A 1 -8.61 -26.09 -18.87
C MET A 1 -9.53 -25.12 -19.57
N PHE A 2 -9.89 -24.03 -18.90
CA PHE A 2 -10.84 -23.03 -19.39
C PHE A 2 -10.10 -21.90 -20.11
N GLN A 3 -10.67 -21.42 -21.21
CA GLN A 3 -10.25 -20.18 -21.86
C GLN A 3 -10.93 -18.99 -21.18
N VAL A 4 -10.15 -18.04 -20.69
CA VAL A 4 -10.68 -16.81 -20.09
C VAL A 4 -10.94 -15.76 -21.18
N VAL A 5 -12.16 -15.25 -21.26
CA VAL A 5 -12.63 -14.29 -22.28
C VAL A 5 -13.23 -13.06 -21.59
N PHE A 6 -12.91 -11.86 -22.05
CA PHE A 6 -13.38 -10.61 -21.46
C PHE A 6 -14.55 -10.06 -22.28
N ASN A 7 -15.62 -9.60 -21.61
CA ASN A 7 -16.83 -9.12 -22.29
C ASN A 7 -16.70 -7.72 -22.90
N SER A 8 -15.56 -7.04 -22.73
CA SER A 8 -15.33 -5.71 -23.30
C SER A 8 -13.96 -5.66 -23.95
N THR A 9 -13.90 -5.16 -25.19
CA THR A 9 -12.67 -4.96 -25.96
C THR A 9 -11.68 -4.06 -25.21
N ASN A 10 -12.19 -3.12 -24.42
CA ASN A 10 -11.39 -2.26 -23.54
C ASN A 10 -10.82 -3.02 -22.33
N LEU A 11 -11.59 -3.90 -21.67
CA LEU A 11 -11.11 -4.74 -20.58
C LEU A 11 -10.08 -5.76 -21.07
N GLU A 12 -10.31 -6.33 -22.26
CA GLU A 12 -9.39 -7.26 -22.92
C GLU A 12 -8.10 -6.55 -23.34
N LEU A 13 -8.16 -5.35 -23.93
CA LEU A 13 -6.98 -4.53 -24.23
C LEU A 13 -6.26 -4.08 -22.95
N ILE A 14 -7.00 -3.68 -21.92
CA ILE A 14 -6.47 -3.28 -20.61
C ILE A 14 -5.74 -4.46 -19.96
N LEU A 15 -6.31 -5.67 -19.97
CA LEU A 15 -5.70 -6.82 -19.32
C LEU A 15 -4.63 -7.47 -20.21
N LYS A 16 -4.82 -7.59 -21.53
CA LYS A 16 -3.76 -8.10 -22.43
C LYS A 16 -2.57 -7.15 -22.51
N SER A 17 -2.75 -5.83 -22.49
CA SER A 17 -1.62 -4.87 -22.44
C SER A 17 -0.95 -4.80 -21.06
N LYS A 18 -1.69 -5.06 -19.97
CA LYS A 18 -1.19 -4.99 -18.59
C LYS A 18 -0.67 -6.33 -18.02
N LEU A 19 -1.12 -7.48 -18.54
CA LEU A 19 -0.61 -8.82 -18.22
C LEU A 19 0.64 -9.18 -19.06
N ASN A 20 0.77 -8.68 -20.30
CA ASN A 20 1.92 -8.99 -21.18
C ASN A 20 3.22 -8.20 -20.92
N ARG A 21 3.28 -7.35 -19.89
CA ARG A 21 4.53 -6.66 -19.56
C ARG A 21 4.75 -6.68 -18.07
N LYS A 22 6.01 -6.91 -17.67
CA LYS A 22 6.66 -6.73 -16.35
C LYS A 22 6.47 -5.32 -15.74
N LYS A 23 5.28 -4.73 -15.87
CA LYS A 23 4.95 -3.33 -15.67
C LYS A 23 3.58 -3.14 -14.99
N PHE A 24 3.06 -4.11 -14.23
CA PHE A 24 2.27 -3.72 -13.06
C PHE A 24 3.23 -3.22 -11.97
N LEU A 25 2.93 -2.06 -11.37
CA LEU A 25 3.68 -1.55 -10.23
C LEU A 25 3.08 -2.04 -8.89
N ASP A 26 2.02 -2.85 -8.95
CA ASP A 26 1.44 -3.56 -7.82
C ASP A 26 1.76 -5.04 -7.96
N TYR A 27 2.94 -5.45 -7.48
CA TYR A 27 3.27 -6.86 -7.33
C TYR A 27 2.20 -7.58 -6.51
N GLU A 28 1.60 -6.94 -5.50
CA GLU A 28 0.58 -7.53 -4.64
C GLU A 28 -0.76 -7.78 -5.35
N ILE A 29 -1.25 -6.85 -6.18
CA ILE A 29 -2.45 -7.08 -7.02
C ILE A 29 -2.14 -8.11 -8.09
N ASN A 30 -0.96 -8.03 -8.70
CA ASN A 30 -0.58 -8.96 -9.74
C ASN A 30 -0.44 -10.38 -9.20
N ASP A 31 0.19 -10.57 -8.04
CA ASP A 31 0.34 -11.90 -7.42
C ASP A 31 -1.01 -12.44 -6.93
N GLU A 32 -1.85 -11.60 -6.30
CA GLU A 32 -3.18 -12.00 -5.84
C GLU A 32 -4.12 -12.33 -7.00
N LEU A 33 -4.21 -11.43 -8.01
CA LEU A 33 -5.07 -11.61 -9.17
C LEU A 33 -4.55 -12.74 -10.07
N SER A 34 -3.24 -12.89 -10.26
CA SER A 34 -2.68 -13.99 -11.08
C SER A 34 -3.00 -15.34 -10.47
N THR A 35 -2.88 -15.48 -9.14
CA THR A 35 -3.26 -16.73 -8.44
C THR A 35 -4.74 -17.06 -8.69
N VAL A 36 -5.62 -16.06 -8.62
CA VAL A 36 -7.05 -16.24 -8.86
C VAL A 36 -7.34 -16.56 -10.33
N ILE A 37 -6.67 -15.92 -11.28
CA ILE A 37 -6.83 -16.21 -12.72
C ILE A 37 -6.32 -17.61 -13.06
N GLU A 38 -5.18 -18.03 -12.50
CA GLU A 38 -4.64 -19.39 -12.70
C GLU A 38 -5.60 -20.47 -12.18
N GLU A 39 -6.22 -20.25 -11.01
CA GLU A 39 -7.25 -21.16 -10.51
C GLU A 39 -8.49 -21.20 -11.42
N ILE A 40 -8.92 -20.06 -11.93
CA ILE A 40 -10.04 -19.96 -12.89
C ILE A 40 -9.71 -20.69 -14.20
N GLU A 41 -8.51 -20.52 -14.75
CA GLU A 41 -8.09 -21.22 -15.97
C GLU A 41 -8.02 -22.73 -15.76
N LYS A 42 -7.57 -23.17 -14.58
CA LYS A 42 -7.41 -24.59 -14.29
C LYS A 42 -8.73 -25.28 -13.99
N TYR A 43 -9.57 -24.69 -13.15
CA TYR A 43 -10.75 -25.34 -12.56
C TYR A 43 -12.08 -24.70 -12.97
N GLY A 44 -12.06 -23.53 -13.61
CA GLY A 44 -13.25 -22.75 -13.93
C GLY A 44 -13.83 -22.00 -12.73
N HIS A 45 -13.44 -22.35 -11.49
CA HIS A 45 -14.01 -21.85 -10.25
C HIS A 45 -12.92 -21.68 -9.19
N VAL A 46 -13.05 -20.63 -8.35
CA VAL A 46 -12.18 -20.34 -7.20
C VAL A 46 -12.94 -20.63 -5.90
N GLY A 47 -12.37 -21.34 -4.94
CA GLY A 47 -13.11 -21.88 -3.78
C GLY A 47 -13.89 -20.86 -2.93
N ASN A 48 -13.50 -19.58 -2.97
CA ASN A 48 -14.16 -18.48 -2.25
C ASN A 48 -15.16 -17.68 -3.11
N ALA A 49 -15.40 -18.06 -4.37
CA ALA A 49 -16.31 -17.37 -5.25
C ALA A 49 -17.78 -17.58 -4.80
N LYS A 50 -18.54 -16.48 -4.71
CA LYS A 50 -19.93 -16.50 -4.28
C LYS A 50 -20.86 -16.43 -5.49
N PRO A 51 -21.86 -17.33 -5.59
CA PRO A 51 -22.86 -17.20 -6.63
C PRO A 51 -23.68 -15.93 -6.41
N LYS A 52 -23.88 -15.15 -7.48
CA LYS A 52 -24.75 -13.98 -7.52
C LYS A 52 -25.85 -14.24 -8.55
N LYS A 53 -27.08 -13.83 -8.23
CA LYS A 53 -28.15 -13.80 -9.22
C LYS A 53 -27.88 -12.67 -10.23
N LYS A 54 -28.30 -12.93 -11.47
CA LYS A 54 -28.20 -12.09 -12.66
C LYS A 54 -28.22 -10.58 -12.36
N LEU A 55 -27.14 -9.88 -12.73
CA LEU A 55 -27.00 -8.42 -12.55
C LEU A 55 -27.62 -7.60 -13.71
N LYS A 56 -27.72 -8.16 -14.92
CA LYS A 56 -28.26 -7.51 -16.15
C LYS A 56 -28.86 -8.54 -17.12
N LEU A 57 -29.72 -8.09 -18.05
CA LEU A 57 -30.43 -8.95 -19.02
C LEU A 57 -29.50 -9.82 -19.91
N ASP A 58 -28.30 -9.33 -20.25
CA ASP A 58 -27.38 -9.96 -21.22
C ASP A 58 -26.30 -10.86 -20.59
N VAL A 59 -26.45 -11.22 -19.31
CA VAL A 59 -25.49 -12.02 -18.55
C VAL A 59 -26.11 -13.40 -18.25
N PRO A 60 -25.35 -14.51 -18.30
CA PRO A 60 -25.83 -15.86 -17.95
C PRO A 60 -26.52 -15.90 -16.59
N GLU A 61 -27.41 -16.88 -16.39
CA GLU A 61 -28.23 -17.01 -15.18
C GLU A 61 -27.40 -17.11 -13.88
N MET A 62 -26.18 -17.65 -13.98
CA MET A 62 -25.27 -17.81 -12.87
C MET A 62 -23.95 -17.07 -13.11
N ILE A 63 -23.71 -16.07 -12.27
CA ILE A 63 -22.44 -15.36 -12.17
C ILE A 63 -21.81 -15.64 -10.81
N TYR A 64 -20.50 -15.56 -10.80
CA TYR A 64 -19.66 -15.75 -9.64
C TYR A 64 -18.95 -14.43 -9.36
N GLU A 65 -18.97 -14.05 -8.10
CA GLU A 65 -18.20 -12.93 -7.57
C GLU A 65 -17.08 -13.50 -6.73
N VAL A 66 -15.84 -13.28 -7.14
CA VAL A 66 -14.67 -13.53 -6.30
C VAL A 66 -14.14 -12.21 -5.80
N GLU A 67 -13.95 -12.14 -4.50
CA GLU A 67 -13.54 -10.95 -3.80
C GLU A 67 -12.16 -11.20 -3.19
N GLY A 68 -11.14 -10.56 -3.76
CA GLY A 68 -9.82 -10.47 -3.18
C GLY A 68 -9.73 -9.33 -2.17
N VAL A 69 -8.55 -9.20 -1.56
CA VAL A 69 -8.10 -8.04 -0.80
C VAL A 69 -8.22 -6.83 -1.71
N THR A 70 -7.49 -6.81 -2.81
CA THR A 70 -7.31 -5.61 -3.65
C THR A 70 -8.32 -5.44 -4.79
N PHE A 71 -9.17 -6.44 -5.03
CA PHE A 71 -10.09 -6.43 -6.15
C PHE A 71 -11.40 -7.17 -5.87
N LYS A 72 -12.36 -6.97 -6.77
CA LYS A 72 -13.57 -7.76 -6.92
C LYS A 72 -13.72 -8.09 -8.39
N LEU A 73 -13.91 -9.37 -8.69
CA LEU A 73 -14.02 -9.90 -10.04
C LEU A 73 -15.39 -10.57 -10.19
N ILE A 74 -16.12 -10.22 -11.25
CA ILE A 74 -17.40 -10.83 -11.60
C ILE A 74 -17.22 -11.59 -12.91
N TYR A 75 -17.53 -12.88 -12.88
CA TYR A 75 -17.35 -13.78 -14.01
C TYR A 75 -18.48 -14.81 -14.12
N SER A 76 -18.62 -15.48 -15.25
CA SER A 76 -19.46 -16.67 -15.42
C SER A 76 -18.65 -17.81 -15.99
N ILE A 77 -19.10 -19.03 -15.73
CA ILE A 77 -18.52 -20.24 -16.30
C ILE A 77 -19.46 -20.71 -17.42
N LEU A 78 -18.90 -21.03 -18.57
CA LEU A 78 -19.58 -21.66 -19.70
C LEU A 78 -18.95 -23.05 -19.90
N PRO A 79 -19.38 -24.07 -19.13
CA PRO A 79 -18.72 -25.37 -19.08
C PRO A 79 -18.67 -26.05 -20.45
N GLU A 80 -19.78 -25.96 -21.20
CA GLU A 80 -19.91 -26.57 -22.53
C GLU A 80 -18.90 -26.04 -23.55
N LYS A 81 -18.41 -24.81 -23.35
CA LYS A 81 -17.42 -24.17 -24.23
C LYS A 81 -16.02 -24.17 -23.62
N ASN A 82 -15.85 -24.70 -22.40
CA ASN A 82 -14.66 -24.49 -21.58
C ASN A 82 -14.26 -23.00 -21.53
N ILE A 83 -15.22 -22.09 -21.41
CA ILE A 83 -14.95 -20.64 -21.35
C ILE A 83 -15.31 -20.10 -19.98
N VAL A 84 -14.44 -19.25 -19.42
CA VAL A 84 -14.80 -18.37 -18.33
C VAL A 84 -14.90 -16.96 -18.86
N LYS A 85 -16.06 -16.33 -18.68
CA LYS A 85 -16.32 -14.97 -19.17
C LYS A 85 -16.24 -13.98 -18.02
N ILE A 86 -15.30 -13.03 -18.09
CA ILE A 86 -15.16 -11.96 -17.11
C ILE A 86 -15.98 -10.76 -17.57
N TYR A 87 -16.87 -10.30 -16.70
CA TYR A 87 -17.77 -9.16 -16.94
C TYR A 87 -17.24 -7.88 -16.32
N GLU A 88 -16.64 -8.00 -15.14
CA GLU A 88 -16.27 -6.84 -14.34
C GLU A 88 -15.03 -7.15 -13.48
N LEU A 89 -14.14 -6.17 -13.40
CA LEU A 89 -13.01 -6.16 -12.48
C LEU A 89 -12.98 -4.79 -11.81
N GLU A 90 -13.40 -4.74 -10.56
CA GLU A 90 -13.36 -3.54 -9.73
C GLU A 90 -12.12 -3.58 -8.83
N ARG A 91 -11.34 -2.51 -8.79
CA ARG A 91 -10.28 -2.34 -7.80
C ARG A 91 -10.90 -1.86 -6.49
N LYS A 92 -10.61 -2.54 -5.39
CA LYS A 92 -11.02 -2.10 -4.06
C LYS A 92 -10.21 -0.86 -3.68
N CYS A 93 -10.89 0.25 -3.44
CA CYS A 93 -10.31 1.50 -2.95
C CYS A 93 -10.48 1.54 -1.42
N TYR A 94 -9.40 1.43 -0.67
CA TYR A 94 -9.51 1.34 0.79
C TYR A 94 -9.79 2.68 1.50
N LEU A 95 -9.48 3.82 0.89
CA LEU A 95 -9.98 5.11 1.39
C LEU A 95 -11.29 5.44 0.70
N GLN A 96 -12.34 5.76 1.47
CA GLN A 96 -13.51 6.38 0.87
C GLN A 96 -13.10 7.73 0.26
N ARG A 97 -13.62 8.04 -0.92
CA ARG A 97 -13.34 9.29 -1.66
C ARG A 97 -13.54 10.55 -0.80
N THR A 98 -14.50 10.52 0.11
CA THR A 98 -14.80 11.56 1.10
C THR A 98 -13.66 11.81 2.08
N ASP A 99 -13.00 10.75 2.58
CA ASP A 99 -11.87 10.86 3.50
C ASP A 99 -10.68 11.56 2.83
N LEU A 100 -10.34 11.17 1.60
CA LEU A 100 -9.22 11.75 0.87
C LEU A 100 -9.41 13.25 0.62
N ASN A 101 -10.60 13.65 0.17
CA ASN A 101 -10.89 15.06 -0.09
C ASN A 101 -10.77 15.91 1.18
N SER A 102 -11.17 15.38 2.34
CA SER A 102 -10.99 16.07 3.62
C SER A 102 -9.51 16.26 3.96
N TYR A 103 -8.68 15.22 3.76
CA TYR A 103 -7.24 15.28 4.00
C TYR A 103 -6.53 16.30 3.12
N LEU A 104 -6.93 16.40 1.83
CA LEU A 104 -6.31 17.30 0.85
C LEU A 104 -6.76 18.76 0.94
N LYS A 105 -7.97 19.02 1.46
CA LYS A 105 -8.54 20.37 1.62
C LYS A 105 -8.10 21.10 2.89
N THR A 106 -7.57 20.39 3.87
CA THR A 106 -7.10 21.01 5.11
C THR A 106 -5.80 21.77 4.82
N ASP A 107 -5.77 23.07 5.12
CA ASP A 107 -4.55 23.88 5.02
C ASP A 107 -3.66 23.67 6.24
N PHE A 108 -2.35 23.61 5.99
CA PHE A 108 -1.33 23.33 7.01
C PHE A 108 -0.30 24.44 7.06
N ASP A 109 0.12 24.77 8.28
CA ASP A 109 1.25 25.65 8.53
C ASP A 109 2.55 24.83 8.40
N TYR A 110 3.16 24.93 7.22
CA TYR A 110 4.38 24.18 6.87
C TYR A 110 5.60 24.62 7.67
N GLU A 111 5.59 25.82 8.24
CA GLU A 111 6.75 26.44 8.90
C GLU A 111 6.89 26.01 10.36
N LYS A 112 5.81 25.51 10.99
CA LYS A 112 5.79 25.17 12.43
C LYS A 112 5.98 23.71 12.77
N THR A 113 6.18 22.82 11.78
CA THR A 113 6.21 21.38 12.03
C THR A 113 7.63 20.83 11.88
N ASP A 114 8.26 20.41 12.99
CA ASP A 114 9.52 19.67 12.90
C ASP A 114 9.25 18.18 12.63
N PHE A 115 9.65 17.72 11.45
CA PHE A 115 9.62 16.33 11.05
C PHE A 115 10.94 15.92 10.42
N ASN A 116 11.27 14.64 10.50
CA ASN A 116 12.39 14.07 9.75
C ASN A 116 11.89 13.41 8.47
N ILE A 117 12.53 13.73 7.34
CA ILE A 117 12.28 12.95 6.12
C ILE A 117 12.84 11.54 6.34
N ILE A 118 11.97 10.56 6.42
CA ILE A 118 12.26 9.13 6.60
C ILE A 118 13.16 8.50 5.51
N GLN A 119 13.78 7.37 5.84
CA GLN A 119 14.57 6.54 4.90
C GLN A 119 14.19 5.04 5.01
N ALA A 120 12.90 4.75 5.22
CA ALA A 120 12.40 3.39 5.41
C ALA A 120 11.71 2.84 4.16
N ASP A 121 12.36 1.89 3.47
CA ASP A 121 11.93 1.31 2.17
C ASP A 121 10.43 1.27 1.87
N LYS A 122 9.66 0.41 2.55
CA LYS A 122 8.27 0.09 2.20
C LYS A 122 7.35 0.24 3.43
N PRO A 123 6.12 0.71 3.26
CA PRO A 123 5.14 0.80 4.36
C PRO A 123 4.90 -0.52 5.08
N THR A 124 4.90 -1.64 4.35
CA THR A 124 4.77 -2.99 4.92
C THR A 124 5.85 -3.33 5.95
N LYS A 125 7.09 -2.83 5.79
CA LYS A 125 8.14 -3.01 6.81
C LYS A 125 7.87 -2.21 8.08
N ILE A 126 7.12 -1.11 8.00
CA ILE A 126 6.74 -0.32 9.19
C ILE A 126 5.62 -1.03 9.94
N ILE A 127 4.64 -1.57 9.20
CA ILE A 127 3.62 -2.45 9.76
C ILE A 127 4.28 -3.62 10.50
N GLN A 128 5.18 -4.35 9.84
CA GLN A 128 5.94 -5.43 10.50
C GLN A 128 6.71 -4.93 11.72
N THR A 129 7.27 -3.71 11.69
CA THR A 129 7.99 -3.15 12.84
C THR A 129 7.06 -2.95 14.05
N ILE A 130 5.86 -2.40 13.85
CA ILE A 130 4.90 -2.22 14.95
C ILE A 130 4.30 -3.55 15.41
N GLU A 131 4.13 -4.54 14.51
CA GLU A 131 3.75 -5.91 14.87
C GLU A 131 4.80 -6.56 15.77
N LEU A 132 6.10 -6.40 15.46
CA LEU A 132 7.19 -6.92 16.30
C LEU A 132 7.22 -6.26 17.68
N ILE A 133 7.01 -4.94 17.76
CA ILE A 133 6.93 -4.23 19.06
C ILE A 133 5.72 -4.71 19.87
N TYR A 134 4.57 -4.93 19.21
CA TYR A 134 3.38 -5.51 19.86
C TYR A 134 3.67 -6.88 20.48
N GLN A 135 4.53 -7.66 19.83
CA GLN A 135 4.99 -8.98 20.30
C GLN A 135 6.11 -8.91 21.36
N GLY A 136 6.52 -7.71 21.78
CA GLY A 136 7.53 -7.50 22.82
C GLY A 136 8.96 -7.22 22.32
N ILE A 137 9.18 -7.11 21.01
CA ILE A 137 10.50 -6.80 20.45
C ILE A 137 10.69 -5.28 20.40
N THR A 138 11.46 -4.74 21.34
CA THR A 138 11.47 -3.29 21.60
C THR A 138 12.79 -2.59 21.29
N THR A 139 13.83 -3.31 20.85
CA THR A 139 15.15 -2.70 20.55
C THR A 139 15.42 -2.60 19.05
N SER A 140 16.20 -1.60 18.64
CA SER A 140 16.58 -1.40 17.23
C SER A 140 17.36 -2.58 16.65
N TYR A 141 18.17 -3.26 17.45
CA TYR A 141 18.95 -4.42 17.00
C TYR A 141 18.04 -5.61 16.69
N GLU A 142 17.16 -5.97 17.63
CA GLU A 142 16.24 -7.09 17.46
C GLU A 142 15.29 -6.86 16.29
N ILE A 143 14.76 -5.63 16.14
CA ILE A 143 13.94 -5.26 14.98
C ILE A 143 14.74 -5.43 13.67
N GLY A 144 15.99 -4.95 13.63
CA GLY A 144 16.84 -5.11 12.45
C GLY A 144 17.08 -6.58 12.09
N LEU A 145 17.28 -7.42 13.11
CA LEU A 145 17.51 -8.86 12.95
C LEU A 145 16.23 -9.57 12.44
N GLN A 146 15.09 -9.30 13.06
CA GLN A 146 13.79 -9.93 12.75
C GLN A 146 13.25 -9.51 11.37
N LEU A 147 13.60 -8.32 10.90
CA LEU A 147 13.33 -7.88 9.52
C LEU A 147 14.30 -8.46 8.49
N GLY A 148 15.14 -9.44 8.88
CA GLY A 148 15.98 -10.23 7.99
C GLY A 148 17.27 -9.56 7.55
N HIS A 149 17.78 -8.57 8.30
CA HIS A 149 19.05 -7.93 7.95
C HIS A 149 20.25 -8.83 8.24
N LYS A 150 21.03 -9.17 7.19
CA LYS A 150 22.11 -10.17 7.24
C LYS A 150 23.52 -9.58 7.50
N ALA A 151 23.62 -8.34 7.97
CA ALA A 151 24.94 -7.76 8.26
C ALA A 151 25.62 -8.47 9.43
N VAL A 152 26.94 -8.58 9.37
CA VAL A 152 27.73 -9.27 10.41
C VAL A 152 27.88 -8.40 11.67
N LYS A 153 27.93 -7.07 11.51
CA LYS A 153 28.20 -6.15 12.63
C LYS A 153 26.91 -5.70 13.30
N TYR A 154 26.88 -5.81 14.63
CA TYR A 154 25.77 -5.35 15.49
C TYR A 154 25.29 -3.93 15.12
N LYS A 155 26.23 -2.99 14.97
CA LYS A 155 25.92 -1.58 14.66
C LYS A 155 25.15 -1.40 13.35
N ASP A 156 25.39 -2.26 12.36
CA ASP A 156 24.78 -2.15 11.04
C ASP A 156 23.37 -2.77 11.04
N ILE A 157 23.17 -3.87 11.79
CA ILE A 157 21.83 -4.43 12.06
C ILE A 157 20.98 -3.40 12.82
N ALA A 158 21.51 -2.86 13.92
CA ALA A 158 20.81 -1.89 14.76
C ALA A 158 20.45 -0.61 13.98
N ARG A 159 21.33 -0.14 13.10
CA ARG A 159 21.06 1.00 12.22
C ARG A 159 19.88 0.73 11.28
N HIS A 160 19.76 -0.49 10.74
CA HIS A 160 18.65 -0.84 9.87
C HIS A 160 17.30 -0.80 10.61
N GLY A 161 17.24 -1.39 11.81
CA GLY A 161 16.04 -1.31 12.65
C GLY A 161 15.72 0.13 13.06
N GLN A 162 16.74 0.95 13.34
CA GLN A 162 16.57 2.36 13.66
C GLN A 162 15.89 3.15 12.53
N TYR A 163 16.15 2.85 11.26
CA TYR A 163 15.45 3.51 10.15
C TYR A 163 13.95 3.22 10.14
N LYS A 164 13.54 1.99 10.45
CA LYS A 164 12.12 1.61 10.50
C LYS A 164 11.43 2.21 11.72
N LEU A 165 12.09 2.17 12.87
CA LEU A 165 11.65 2.85 14.09
C LEU A 165 11.52 4.36 13.90
N GLN A 166 12.46 4.99 13.20
CA GLN A 166 12.35 6.42 12.89
C GLN A 166 11.09 6.68 12.07
N ALA A 167 10.83 5.90 11.01
CA ALA A 167 9.61 6.07 10.24
C ALA A 167 8.33 5.85 11.04
N ALA A 168 8.29 4.82 11.91
CA ALA A 168 7.17 4.57 12.80
C ALA A 168 6.94 5.74 13.80
N ARG A 169 8.02 6.38 14.27
CA ARG A 169 7.94 7.58 15.13
C ARG A 169 7.40 8.79 14.41
N GLU A 170 7.86 9.06 13.19
CA GLU A 170 7.36 10.18 12.38
C GLU A 170 5.86 10.02 12.06
N LEU A 171 5.38 8.78 11.98
CA LEU A 171 3.96 8.44 11.83
C LEU A 171 3.18 8.43 13.15
N LYS A 172 3.83 8.75 14.28
CA LYS A 172 3.27 8.71 15.65
C LYS A 172 2.70 7.35 16.04
N LEU A 173 3.30 6.27 15.54
CA LEU A 173 2.92 4.89 15.85
C LEU A 173 3.68 4.31 17.02
N VAL A 174 4.88 4.84 17.29
CA VAL A 174 5.75 4.40 18.38
C VAL A 174 6.41 5.58 19.05
N GLU A 175 6.79 5.40 20.31
CA GLU A 175 7.49 6.37 21.12
C GLU A 175 8.72 5.74 21.78
N LYS A 176 9.69 6.58 22.14
CA LYS A 176 10.84 6.13 22.91
C LYS A 176 10.45 6.11 24.38
N SER A 177 10.78 5.02 25.06
CA SER A 177 10.67 4.91 26.51
C SER A 177 11.99 4.41 27.10
N LYS A 178 12.13 4.54 28.42
CA LYS A 178 13.20 3.90 29.18
C LYS A 178 12.57 2.87 30.11
N ILE A 179 12.83 1.60 29.84
CA ILE A 179 12.44 0.50 30.73
C ILE A 179 13.74 -0.06 31.31
N ASN A 180 13.84 -0.10 32.64
CA ASN A 180 15.01 -0.62 33.38
C ASN A 180 16.35 -0.01 32.91
N GLY A 181 16.35 1.31 32.68
CA GLY A 181 17.53 2.05 32.22
C GLY A 181 17.93 1.83 30.75
N LYS A 182 17.23 0.96 30.01
CA LYS A 182 17.48 0.71 28.59
C LYS A 182 16.50 1.49 27.72
N ASN A 183 17.01 2.09 26.65
CA ASN A 183 16.17 2.75 25.65
C ASN A 183 15.40 1.67 24.87
N CYS A 184 14.09 1.74 24.93
CA CYS A 184 13.17 0.84 24.24
C CYS A 184 12.14 1.65 23.46
N TYR A 185 11.38 0.97 22.61
CA TYR A 185 10.29 1.57 21.87
C TYR A 185 8.97 0.93 22.29
N VAL A 186 7.96 1.76 22.51
CA VAL A 186 6.61 1.36 22.91
C VAL A 186 5.62 1.85 21.84
N LEU A 187 4.54 1.10 21.63
CA LEU A 187 3.48 1.52 20.72
C LEU A 187 2.66 2.65 21.34
N THR A 188 2.25 3.61 20.51
CA THR A 188 1.15 4.51 20.86
C THR A 188 -0.20 3.78 20.71
N GLU A 189 -1.30 4.38 21.16
CA GLU A 189 -2.65 3.83 20.93
C GLU A 189 -2.91 3.55 19.45
N LYS A 190 -2.48 4.46 18.57
CA LYS A 190 -2.55 4.31 17.11
C LYS A 190 -1.71 3.14 16.62
N GLY A 191 -0.50 2.95 17.16
CA GLY A 191 0.37 1.82 16.85
C GLY A 191 -0.23 0.49 17.27
N VAL A 192 -0.80 0.41 18.48
CA VAL A 192 -1.48 -0.80 19.01
C VAL A 192 -2.63 -1.20 18.10
N LEU A 193 -3.50 -0.25 17.73
CA LEU A 193 -4.66 -0.52 16.90
C LEU A 193 -4.29 -1.14 15.53
N ILE A 194 -3.24 -0.63 14.89
CA ILE A 194 -2.78 -1.15 13.59
C ILE A 194 -2.08 -2.50 13.77
N ALA A 195 -1.23 -2.64 14.79
CA ALA A 195 -0.48 -3.88 15.01
C ALA A 195 -1.40 -5.06 15.35
N ALA A 196 -2.41 -4.84 16.19
CA ALA A 196 -3.34 -5.89 16.64
C ALA A 196 -4.19 -6.49 15.50
N LEU A 197 -4.38 -5.76 14.39
CA LEU A 197 -5.10 -6.26 13.22
C LEU A 197 -4.26 -7.24 12.37
N GLY A 198 -2.94 -7.24 12.53
CA GLY A 198 -2.03 -8.11 11.76
C GLY A 198 -1.54 -9.34 12.51
N VAL A 199 -1.87 -9.45 13.80
CA VAL A 199 -1.32 -10.47 14.69
C VAL A 199 -2.41 -11.04 15.58
N GLU A 200 -2.51 -12.36 15.64
CA GLU A 200 -3.41 -13.11 16.51
C GLU A 200 -2.61 -13.92 17.54
N ILE A 201 -3.26 -14.33 18.64
CA ILE A 201 -2.66 -15.21 19.63
C ILE A 201 -3.27 -16.60 19.45
N ASN A 202 -2.42 -17.61 19.19
CA ASN A 202 -2.90 -18.98 19.07
C ASN A 202 -3.24 -19.60 20.43
N SER A 203 -3.79 -20.82 20.43
CA SER A 203 -4.17 -21.55 21.66
C SER A 203 -3.02 -21.76 22.66
N ASN A 204 -1.77 -21.63 22.22
CA ASN A 204 -0.57 -21.81 23.04
C ASN A 204 0.01 -20.46 23.52
N GLY A 205 -0.73 -19.36 23.36
CA GLY A 205 -0.27 -18.02 23.77
C GLY A 205 0.80 -17.41 22.86
N LYS A 206 1.05 -18.00 21.67
CA LYS A 206 2.06 -17.50 20.73
C LYS A 206 1.40 -16.58 19.69
N PHE A 207 2.05 -15.45 19.43
CA PHE A 207 1.66 -14.56 18.34
C PHE A 207 1.89 -15.21 16.97
N ILE A 208 0.86 -15.16 16.11
CA ILE A 208 0.86 -15.62 14.72
C ILE A 208 0.33 -14.52 13.81
N LYS A 209 0.67 -14.57 12.51
CA LYS A 209 0.13 -13.63 11.51
C LYS A 209 -1.38 -13.84 11.38
N SER A 210 -2.18 -12.77 11.42
CA SER A 210 -3.60 -12.87 11.09
C SER A 210 -3.76 -13.22 9.60
N ASN A 211 -4.59 -14.21 9.31
CA ASN A 211 -4.93 -14.62 7.94
C ASN A 211 -6.33 -14.15 7.51
N ILE A 212 -6.96 -13.27 8.30
CA ILE A 212 -8.31 -12.77 8.00
C ILE A 212 -8.18 -11.57 7.06
N ASN A 213 -8.55 -11.75 5.79
CA ASN A 213 -8.46 -10.72 4.74
C ASN A 213 -9.10 -9.37 5.12
N LYS A 214 -10.15 -9.38 5.95
CA LYS A 214 -10.82 -8.15 6.43
C LYS A 214 -9.94 -7.34 7.38
N ASP A 215 -9.16 -8.00 8.24
CA ASP A 215 -8.31 -7.33 9.22
C ASP A 215 -7.07 -6.72 8.56
N ILE A 216 -6.51 -7.39 7.55
CA ILE A 216 -5.44 -6.85 6.70
C ILE A 216 -5.91 -5.59 5.95
N SER A 217 -7.12 -5.64 5.38
CA SER A 217 -7.70 -4.49 4.69
C SER A 217 -7.85 -3.27 5.62
N ARG A 218 -8.35 -3.50 6.83
CA ARG A 218 -8.50 -2.44 7.85
C ARG A 218 -7.15 -1.94 8.38
N GLN A 219 -6.17 -2.84 8.53
CA GLN A 219 -4.81 -2.49 8.92
C GLN A 219 -4.20 -1.50 7.92
N TYR A 220 -4.33 -1.79 6.63
CA TYR A 220 -3.84 -0.93 5.57
C TYR A 220 -4.57 0.42 5.52
N GLN A 221 -5.88 0.45 5.72
CA GLN A 221 -6.63 1.71 5.84
C GLN A 221 -6.07 2.63 6.93
N LEU A 222 -5.90 2.08 8.13
CA LEU A 222 -5.38 2.85 9.27
C LEU A 222 -3.93 3.28 9.05
N MET A 223 -3.11 2.43 8.41
CA MET A 223 -1.75 2.79 8.03
C MET A 223 -1.72 3.94 7.03
N ILE A 224 -2.56 3.91 6.00
CA ILE A 224 -2.63 5.00 5.02
C ILE A 224 -3.08 6.29 5.68
N ARG A 225 -4.08 6.25 6.58
CA ARG A 225 -4.46 7.42 7.39
C ARG A 225 -3.28 7.95 8.19
N ALA A 226 -2.49 7.07 8.82
CA ALA A 226 -1.27 7.48 9.51
C ALA A 226 -0.26 8.17 8.60
N MET A 227 -0.10 7.67 7.37
CA MET A 227 0.79 8.26 6.39
C MET A 227 0.27 9.60 5.86
N PHE A 228 -1.05 9.78 5.69
CA PHE A 228 -1.60 11.10 5.36
C PHE A 228 -1.47 12.10 6.51
N ASP A 229 -1.39 11.68 7.77
CA ASP A 229 -1.06 12.58 8.88
C ASP A 229 0.41 13.04 8.86
N PHE A 230 1.26 12.36 8.07
CA PHE A 230 2.64 12.79 7.86
C PHE A 230 2.70 13.84 6.75
N LEU A 231 3.04 15.07 7.16
CA LEU A 231 2.97 16.26 6.32
C LEU A 231 3.67 16.13 4.95
N PRO A 232 4.89 15.55 4.85
CA PRO A 232 5.54 15.33 3.56
C PRO A 232 4.70 14.51 2.58
N VAL A 233 4.06 13.43 3.03
CA VAL A 233 3.24 12.56 2.18
C VAL A 233 2.00 13.33 1.71
N ARG A 234 1.29 14.00 2.62
CA ARG A 234 0.09 14.77 2.27
C ARG A 234 0.39 15.88 1.27
N PHE A 235 1.48 16.61 1.46
CA PHE A 235 1.88 17.69 0.56
C PHE A 235 2.26 17.18 -0.82
N ILE A 236 3.08 16.12 -0.89
CA ILE A 236 3.45 15.50 -2.17
C ILE A 236 2.18 15.03 -2.88
N TYR A 237 1.24 14.42 -2.16
CA TYR A 237 -0.06 14.05 -2.72
C TYR A 237 -0.86 15.24 -3.25
N LYS A 238 -0.97 16.33 -2.48
CA LYS A 238 -1.68 17.55 -2.88
C LYS A 238 -1.04 18.16 -4.14
N ASP A 239 0.27 18.29 -4.18
CA ASP A 239 1.00 18.90 -5.31
C ASP A 239 0.95 18.01 -6.57
N ILE A 240 1.15 16.70 -6.42
CA ILE A 240 1.14 15.74 -7.54
C ILE A 240 -0.26 15.57 -8.14
N ILE A 241 -1.29 15.41 -7.30
CA ILE A 241 -2.67 15.20 -7.76
C ILE A 241 -3.26 16.49 -8.31
N LEU A 242 -3.17 17.61 -7.58
CA LEU A 242 -3.83 18.85 -8.00
C LEU A 242 -3.15 19.51 -9.20
N GLN A 243 -1.84 19.33 -9.36
CA GLN A 243 -1.08 19.96 -10.46
C GLN A 243 -0.75 18.97 -11.60
N GLY A 244 -1.26 17.73 -11.53
CA GLY A 244 -1.05 16.71 -12.57
C GLY A 244 0.42 16.37 -12.83
N LYS A 245 1.29 16.55 -11.83
CA LYS A 245 2.74 16.31 -11.98
C LYS A 245 3.08 14.83 -11.91
N ASN A 246 4.15 14.44 -12.60
CA ASN A 246 4.63 13.05 -12.55
C ASN A 246 5.31 12.73 -11.22
N ILE A 247 5.03 11.53 -10.70
CA ILE A 247 5.70 11.01 -9.51
C ILE A 247 7.12 10.48 -9.81
N GLU A 248 8.05 11.41 -9.93
CA GLU A 248 9.48 11.13 -10.11
C GLU A 248 10.29 11.49 -8.86
N VAL A 249 11.42 10.81 -8.67
CA VAL A 249 12.32 11.06 -7.51
C VAL A 249 12.77 12.52 -7.49
N ASN A 250 13.11 13.08 -8.66
CA ASN A 250 13.52 14.48 -8.78
C ASN A 250 12.38 15.46 -8.46
N THR A 251 11.15 15.18 -8.87
CA THR A 251 9.97 15.99 -8.51
C THR A 251 9.80 16.04 -7.00
N ILE A 252 9.82 14.88 -6.34
CA ILE A 252 9.67 14.79 -4.88
C ILE A 252 10.84 15.48 -4.17
N LYS A 253 12.07 15.27 -4.64
CA LYS A 253 13.27 15.91 -4.10
C LYS A 253 13.14 17.44 -4.16
N ASN A 254 12.80 17.99 -5.33
CA ASN A 254 12.63 19.43 -5.52
C ASN A 254 11.53 20.00 -4.61
N LEU A 255 10.41 19.29 -4.44
CA LEU A 255 9.35 19.71 -3.53
C LEU A 255 9.82 19.77 -2.07
N ILE A 256 10.61 18.79 -1.63
CA ILE A 256 11.17 18.79 -0.27
C ILE A 256 12.18 19.92 -0.07
N ASP A 257 13.09 20.10 -1.03
CA ASP A 257 14.13 21.12 -0.96
C ASP A 257 13.58 22.54 -1.02
N THR A 258 12.49 22.78 -1.76
CA THR A 258 11.95 24.13 -1.94
C THR A 258 10.95 24.54 -0.88
N LYS A 259 10.17 23.60 -0.31
CA LYS A 259 9.01 23.93 0.54
C LYS A 259 9.14 23.52 1.98
N PHE A 260 9.86 22.44 2.27
CA PHE A 260 9.84 21.85 3.60
C PHE A 260 11.04 22.23 4.44
N LYS A 261 12.23 22.07 3.88
CA LYS A 261 13.45 22.44 4.56
C LYS A 261 14.44 22.93 3.50
N PRO A 262 14.39 24.22 3.11
CA PRO A 262 15.41 24.85 2.29
C PRO A 262 16.79 24.50 2.87
N ASN A 263 17.68 23.94 2.05
CA ASN A 263 19.02 23.49 2.43
C ASN A 263 19.14 22.18 3.26
N TYR A 264 18.05 21.46 3.51
CA TYR A 264 18.12 20.19 4.28
C TYR A 264 19.00 19.13 3.62
N TYR A 265 19.01 19.10 2.28
CA TYR A 265 19.87 18.20 1.52
C TYR A 265 21.17 18.83 1.05
N SER A 266 21.28 20.16 0.96
CA SER A 266 22.56 20.80 0.59
C SER A 266 23.64 20.60 1.67
N GLN A 267 23.24 20.32 2.91
CA GLN A 267 24.15 19.98 4.02
C GLN A 267 24.42 18.48 4.19
N LYS A 268 23.84 17.59 3.37
CA LYS A 268 23.98 16.13 3.50
C LYS A 268 24.64 15.51 2.27
N PRO A 269 25.31 14.34 2.41
CA PRO A 269 25.94 13.66 1.28
C PRO A 269 24.94 13.46 0.14
N SER A 270 25.38 13.68 -1.10
CA SER A 270 24.57 13.74 -2.33
C SER A 270 23.52 12.61 -2.46
N GLY A 271 23.86 11.38 -2.04
CA GLY A 271 22.94 10.22 -2.11
C GLY A 271 21.88 10.11 -1.00
N THR A 272 21.93 10.92 0.06
CA THR A 272 20.95 10.86 1.16
C THR A 272 19.60 11.43 0.73
N SER A 273 19.62 12.50 -0.06
CA SER A 273 18.44 13.18 -0.59
C SER A 273 17.63 12.27 -1.51
N GLU A 274 18.33 11.64 -2.46
CA GLU A 274 17.76 10.74 -3.45
C GLU A 274 17.13 9.50 -2.79
N ARG A 275 17.81 8.90 -1.81
CA ARG A 275 17.26 7.75 -1.05
C ARG A 275 15.97 8.11 -0.31
N ARG A 276 15.90 9.30 0.28
CA ARG A 276 14.73 9.78 1.02
C ARG A 276 13.57 10.15 0.10
N ALA A 277 13.85 10.80 -1.02
CA ALA A 277 12.86 11.04 -2.07
C ALA A 277 12.36 9.73 -2.70
N GLY A 278 13.25 8.75 -2.92
CA GLY A 278 12.90 7.40 -3.37
C GLY A 278 12.03 6.64 -2.37
N CYS A 279 12.29 6.80 -1.07
CA CYS A 279 11.45 6.27 0.00
C CYS A 279 10.03 6.85 -0.06
N LEU A 280 9.92 8.19 -0.11
CA LEU A 280 8.62 8.85 -0.22
C LEU A 280 7.90 8.45 -1.51
N LYS A 281 8.61 8.35 -2.64
CA LYS A 281 8.04 7.80 -3.89
C LYS A 281 7.45 6.41 -3.68
N SER A 282 8.17 5.51 -3.01
CA SER A 282 7.68 4.15 -2.74
C SER A 282 6.44 4.15 -1.86
N TRP A 283 6.37 5.07 -0.88
CA TRP A 283 5.20 5.21 -0.01
C TRP A 283 3.98 5.69 -0.77
N MET A 284 4.15 6.71 -1.59
CA MET A 284 3.10 7.25 -2.46
C MET A 284 2.59 6.19 -3.45
N VAL A 285 3.49 5.46 -4.10
CA VAL A 285 3.13 4.35 -4.98
C VAL A 285 2.34 3.30 -4.22
N TRP A 286 2.78 2.91 -3.02
CA TRP A 286 2.05 1.94 -2.21
C TRP A 286 0.69 2.45 -1.76
N ILE A 287 0.58 3.71 -1.33
CA ILE A 287 -0.70 4.32 -0.98
C ILE A 287 -1.62 4.29 -2.20
N ALA A 288 -1.19 4.71 -3.38
CA ALA A 288 -1.98 4.64 -4.61
C ALA A 288 -2.36 3.20 -4.97
N GLY A 289 -1.43 2.27 -4.77
CA GLY A 289 -1.59 0.83 -4.97
C GLY A 289 -2.71 0.23 -4.11
N VAL A 290 -2.76 0.65 -2.86
CA VAL A 290 -3.71 0.13 -1.90
C VAL A 290 -5.00 0.95 -1.99
N SER A 291 -4.94 2.25 -1.74
CA SER A 291 -6.12 3.13 -1.76
C SER A 291 -6.74 3.37 -3.14
N GLY A 292 -6.14 2.98 -4.26
CA GLY A 292 -6.69 3.26 -5.59
C GLY A 292 -6.62 4.72 -6.03
N ILE A 293 -5.95 5.59 -5.27
CA ILE A 293 -5.77 7.01 -5.62
C ILE A 293 -4.87 7.14 -6.86
N PRO A 294 -5.27 7.87 -7.91
CA PRO A 294 -4.47 8.00 -9.11
C PRO A 294 -3.16 8.75 -8.88
N LEU A 295 -2.08 8.28 -9.52
CA LEU A 295 -0.80 8.98 -9.64
C LEU A 295 -0.43 9.13 -11.11
N VAL A 296 0.02 10.33 -11.50
CA VAL A 296 0.46 10.59 -12.87
C VAL A 296 1.87 10.01 -13.09
N HIS A 297 2.01 9.19 -14.13
CA HIS A 297 3.28 8.60 -14.57
C HIS A 297 3.56 8.94 -16.04
N ARG A 298 4.75 9.48 -16.31
CA ARG A 298 5.16 10.04 -17.61
C ARG A 298 5.14 9.00 -18.74
N ASP A 299 5.53 7.78 -18.40
CA ASP A 299 5.64 6.67 -19.35
C ASP A 299 4.37 5.81 -19.44
N ARG A 300 3.31 6.18 -18.71
CA ARG A 300 2.12 5.32 -18.55
C ARG A 300 0.82 6.11 -18.38
N LYS A 301 0.54 7.02 -19.31
CA LYS A 301 -0.76 7.73 -19.41
C LYS A 301 -1.95 6.74 -19.40
N GLU A 302 -1.78 5.54 -19.94
CA GLU A 302 -2.80 4.50 -20.07
C GLU A 302 -3.05 3.66 -18.79
N SER A 303 -2.21 3.79 -17.77
CA SER A 303 -2.34 3.06 -16.49
C SER A 303 -3.07 3.86 -15.40
N GLN A 304 -3.49 5.08 -15.72
CA GLN A 304 -4.22 5.95 -14.81
C GLN A 304 -5.69 5.52 -14.81
N LEU A 305 -6.10 4.78 -13.78
CA LEU A 305 -7.52 4.73 -13.42
C LEU A 305 -7.85 6.12 -12.87
N TYR A 306 -8.42 6.96 -13.72
CA TYR A 306 -9.08 8.18 -13.29
C TYR A 306 -10.21 7.75 -12.34
N ILE A 307 -9.96 7.80 -11.03
CA ILE A 307 -11.05 8.21 -10.15
C ILE A 307 -11.22 9.68 -10.52
N ASP A 308 -12.33 10.03 -11.19
CA ASP A 308 -12.75 11.42 -11.36
C ASP A 308 -12.91 12.00 -9.95
N LEU A 309 -11.82 12.51 -9.36
CA LEU A 309 -11.85 13.05 -8.00
C LEU A 309 -12.53 14.42 -7.96
N PHE A 310 -12.65 15.09 -9.12
CA PHE A 310 -13.30 16.38 -9.30
C PHE A 310 -14.24 16.32 -10.50
N PRO A 311 -15.48 16.83 -10.40
CA PRO A 311 -16.22 17.17 -11.61
C PRO A 311 -15.40 18.24 -12.33
N LEU A 312 -14.91 17.92 -13.52
CA LEU A 312 -14.43 18.93 -14.45
C LEU A 312 -15.62 19.85 -14.71
N LYS A 313 -15.50 21.11 -14.27
CA LYS A 313 -16.36 22.19 -14.75
C LYS A 313 -15.92 22.59 -16.14
#